data_AF-A0A835A2Y2-F1
#
_entry.id   AF-A0A835A2Y2-F1
#
_cell.length_a   1.000
_cell.length_b   1.000
_cell.length_c   1.000
_cell.angle_alpha   90.00
_cell.angle_beta   90.00
_cell.angle_gamma   90.00
#
_symmetry.space_group_name_H-M   'P 1'
#
loop_
_entity.id
_entity.type
_entity.pdbx_description
1 polymer ?
#
loop_
_entity_poly.entity_id
_entity_poly.type
_entity_poly.pdbx_seq_one_letter_code
_entity_poly.pdbx_strand_id
1 'polypeptide(L)' 'MTKMILQARIQFGICIFREVAILATWCIWKHRNSIIFDGASLSLDRWRQGFMEDVRMLLHRAKPTLKLVLKYWLCNIF' A
#
# COMPACT_ATOMS: atom_id res chain seq x y z
N MET A 1 7.26 5.38 18.31
CA MET A 1 6.42 4.84 17.22
C MET A 1 5.20 5.72 16.93
N THR A 2 4.33 6.02 17.90
CA THR A 2 3.08 6.80 17.69
C THR A 2 3.31 8.20 17.10
N LYS A 3 4.35 8.92 17.55
CA LYS A 3 4.70 10.25 16.99
C LYS A 3 5.11 10.19 15.52
N MET A 4 5.84 9.16 15.10
CA MET A 4 6.29 9.00 13.71
C MET A 4 5.12 8.68 12.77
N ILE A 5 4.19 7.81 13.20
CA ILE A 5 3.00 7.49 12.43
C ILE A 5 2.08 8.71 12.31
N LEU A 6 1.94 9.48 13.39
CA LEU A 6 1.17 10.73 13.36
C LEU A 6 1.79 11.76 12.40
N GLN A 7 3.11 11.94 12.46
CA GLN A 7 3.83 12.84 11.57
C GLN A 7 3.69 12.41 10.11
N ALA A 8 3.86 11.12 9.81
CA ALA A 8 3.69 10.58 8.46
C ALA A 8 2.25 10.78 7.96
N ARG A 9 1.25 10.58 8.82
CA ARG A 9 -0.16 10.85 8.47
C ARG A 9 -0.39 12.32 8.11
N ILE A 10 0.18 13.24 8.88
CA ILE A 10 0.08 14.69 8.62
C ILE A 10 0.77 15.03 7.29
N GLN A 11 1.98 14.52 7.06
CA GLN A 11 2.74 14.76 5.83
C GLN A 11 2.08 14.14 4.60
N PHE A 12 1.40 13.00 4.75
CA PHE A 12 0.68 12.34 3.66
C PHE A 12 -0.51 13.18 3.17
N GLY A 13 -1.12 13.99 4.05
CA GLY A 13 -2.08 15.03 3.66
C GLY A 13 -3.44 14.56 3.12
N ILE A 14 -3.64 13.26 2.94
CA ILE A 14 -4.87 12.68 2.36
C ILE A 14 -5.47 11.65 3.32
N CYS A 15 -6.81 11.57 3.37
CA CYS A 15 -7.57 10.70 4.28
C CYS A 15 -7.41 9.19 4.05
N ILE A 16 -6.57 8.76 3.09
CA ILE A 16 -6.33 7.35 2.73
C ILE A 16 -5.01 6.80 3.30
N PHE A 17 -4.31 7.58 4.13
CA PHE A 17 -3.00 7.21 4.69
C PHE A 17 -3.02 5.83 5.36
N ARG A 18 -4.07 5.53 6.13
CA ARG A 18 -4.16 4.28 6.89
C ARG A 18 -4.20 3.07 5.96
N GLU A 19 -5.05 3.12 4.96
CA GLU A 19 -5.25 2.07 3.97
C GLU A 19 -3.95 1.81 3.20
N VAL A 20 -3.31 2.89 2.73
CA VAL A 20 -2.04 2.83 2.00
C VAL A 20 -0.93 2.26 2.88
N ALA A 21 -0.77 2.75 4.11
CA ALA A 21 0.28 2.32 5.02
C ALA A 21 0.14 0.84 5.42
N ILE A 22 -1.09 0.39 5.70
CA ILE A 22 -1.38 -1.01 6.04
C ILE A 22 -1.06 -1.91 4.84
N LEU A 23 -1.55 -1.57 3.64
CA LEU A 23 -1.29 -2.36 2.44
C LEU A 23 0.20 -2.38 2.08
N ALA A 24 0.90 -1.24 2.14
CA ALA A 24 2.34 -1.19 1.87
C ALA A 24 3.12 -2.12 2.82
N THR A 25 2.79 -2.07 4.12
CA THR A 25 3.40 -2.94 5.13
C THR A 25 3.10 -4.42 4.86
N TRP A 26 1.86 -4.74 4.48
CA TRP A 26 1.44 -6.08 4.10
C TRP A 26 2.21 -6.60 2.87
N CYS A 27 2.37 -5.79 1.83
CA CYS A 27 3.13 -6.17 0.65
C CYS A 27 4.62 -6.37 0.96
N ILE A 28 5.21 -5.57 1.87
CA ILE A 28 6.60 -5.77 2.32
C ILE A 28 6.71 -7.15 2.98
N TRP A 29 5.76 -7.48 3.86
CA TRP A 29 5.74 -8.78 4.53
C TRP A 29 5.61 -9.94 3.55
N LYS A 30 4.67 -9.86 2.59
CA LYS A 30 4.52 -10.89 1.53
C LYS A 30 5.79 -11.05 0.69
N HIS A 31 6.39 -9.94 0.24
CA HIS A 31 7.60 -9.97 -0.57
C HIS A 31 8.78 -10.61 0.20
N ARG A 32 8.97 -10.25 1.47
CA ARG A 32 9.97 -10.88 2.34
C ARG A 32 9.74 -12.37 2.51
N ASN A 33 8.49 -12.80 2.70
CA ASN A 33 8.17 -14.22 2.80
C ASN A 33 8.47 -14.97 1.51
N SER A 34 8.18 -14.39 0.35
CA SER A 34 8.52 -15.04 -0.94
C SER A 34 10.03 -15.23 -1.12
N ILE A 35 10.85 -14.32 -0.59
CA ILE A 35 12.31 -14.47 -0.61
C ILE A 35 12.75 -15.62 0.29
N ILE A 36 12.19 -15.71 1.50
CA ILE A 36 12.59 -16.70 2.52
C ILE A 36 12.11 -18.11 2.16
N PHE A 37 10.86 -18.24 1.73
CA PHE A 37 10.19 -19.53 1.57
C PHE A 37 10.16 -20.03 0.13
N ASP A 38 10.15 -19.13 -0.86
CA ASP A 38 9.99 -19.49 -2.28
C ASP A 38 11.25 -19.18 -3.12
N GLY A 39 12.33 -18.71 -2.48
CA GLY A 39 13.58 -18.37 -3.17
C GLY A 39 13.46 -17.19 -4.15
N ALA A 40 12.45 -16.33 -4.00
CA ALA A 40 12.31 -15.15 -4.84
C ALA A 40 13.49 -14.17 -4.65
N SER A 41 13.81 -13.41 -5.69
CA SER A 41 14.82 -12.34 -5.61
C SER A 41 14.24 -11.08 -4.99
N LEU A 42 15.06 -10.32 -4.25
CA LEU A 42 14.74 -8.96 -3.84
C LEU A 42 14.48 -8.09 -5.08
N SER A 43 13.27 -7.57 -5.22
CA SER A 43 12.88 -6.70 -6.33
C SER A 43 11.83 -5.68 -5.85
N LEU A 44 12.17 -4.40 -5.97
CA LEU A 44 11.23 -3.31 -5.69
C LEU A 44 10.07 -3.30 -6.68
N ASP A 45 10.31 -3.69 -7.93
CA ASP A 45 9.25 -3.76 -8.95
C ASP A 45 8.22 -4.85 -8.64
N ARG A 46 8.67 -6.03 -8.20
CA ARG A 46 7.73 -7.09 -7.76
C ARG A 46 6.90 -6.65 -6.56
N TRP A 47 7.54 -6.01 -5.58
CA TRP A 47 6.82 -5.44 -4.44
C TRP A 47 5.81 -4.38 -4.89
N ARG A 48 6.22 -3.48 -5.79
CA ARG A 48 5.37 -2.40 -6.33
C ARG A 48 4.15 -2.97 -7.08
N GLN A 49 4.35 -3.97 -7.92
CA GLN A 49 3.28 -4.66 -8.65
C GLN A 49 2.28 -5.29 -7.67
N GLY A 50 2.76 -6.07 -6.70
CA GLY A 50 1.91 -6.67 -5.67
C GLY A 50 1.16 -5.64 -4.82
N PHE A 51 1.78 -4.49 -4.55
CA PHE A 51 1.10 -3.37 -3.89
C PHE A 51 -0.03 -2.79 -4.73
N MET A 52 0.20 -2.54 -6.03
CA MET A 52 -0.88 -2.04 -6.90
C MET A 52 -2.03 -3.04 -7.01
N GLU A 53 -1.75 -4.34 -7.07
CA GLU A 53 -2.77 -5.40 -7.09
C GLU A 53 -3.59 -5.41 -5.80
N ASP A 54 -2.94 -5.33 -4.63
CA ASP A 54 -3.63 -5.30 -3.35
C ASP A 54 -4.50 -4.04 -3.19
N VAL A 55 -4.03 -2.87 -3.65
CA VAL A 55 -4.83 -1.64 -3.66
C VAL A 55 -6.03 -1.78 -4.60
N ARG A 56 -5.87 -2.38 -5.79
CA ARG A 56 -6.97 -2.65 -6.72
C ARG A 56 -8.01 -3.58 -6.09
N MET A 57 -7.59 -4.61 -5.37
CA MET A 57 -8.50 -5.47 -4.61
C MET A 57 -9.27 -4.70 -3.52
N LEU A 58 -8.60 -3.80 -2.80
CA LEU A 58 -9.26 -2.93 -1.82
C LEU A 58 -10.34 -2.05 -2.46
N LEU A 59 -10.09 -1.50 -3.66
CA LEU A 59 -11.08 -0.67 -4.39
C LEU A 59 -12.39 -1.41 -4.70
N HIS A 60 -12.39 -2.75 -4.78
CA HIS A 60 -13.62 -3.51 -4.96
C HIS A 60 -14.50 -3.54 -3.70
N ARG A 61 -13.91 -3.46 -2.51
CA ARG A 61 -14.61 -3.54 -1.21
C ARG A 61 -14.74 -2.19 -0.51
N ALA A 62 -14.03 -1.17 -0.98
CA ALA A 62 -14.02 0.16 -0.38
C ALA A 62 -15.37 0.87 -0.53
N LYS A 63 -15.75 1.65 0.48
CA LYS A 63 -16.88 2.57 0.41
C LYS A 63 -16.69 3.55 -0.77
N PRO A 64 -17.77 4.03 -1.43
CA PRO A 64 -17.66 4.86 -2.63
C PRO A 64 -16.75 6.09 -2.48
N THR A 65 -16.82 6.77 -1.33
CA THR A 65 -15.99 7.96 -1.03
C THR A 65 -14.51 7.61 -0.94
N LEU A 66 -14.15 6.54 -0.22
CA LEU A 66 -12.77 6.05 -0.12
C LEU A 66 -12.27 5.57 -1.48
N LYS A 67 -13.12 4.85 -2.22
CA LYS A 67 -12.80 4.30 -3.54
C LYS A 67 -12.41 5.39 -4.54
N LEU A 68 -13.12 6.51 -4.54
CA LEU A 68 -12.84 7.63 -5.44
C LEU A 68 -11.46 8.26 -5.16
N VAL A 69 -11.19 8.59 -3.88
CA VAL A 69 -9.92 9.20 -3.47
C VAL A 69 -8.75 8.24 -3.70
N LEU A 70 -8.90 6.97 -3.32
CA LEU A 70 -7.86 5.94 -3.46
C LEU A 70 -7.56 5.62 -4.93
N LYS A 71 -8.59 5.55 -5.79
CA LYS A 71 -8.41 5.34 -7.24
C LYS A 71 -7.67 6.52 -7.87
N TYR A 72 -8.10 7.75 -7.57
CA TYR A 72 -7.44 8.95 -8.07
C TYR A 72 -5.97 8.98 -7.66
N TRP A 73 -5.68 8.73 -6.39
CA TRP A 73 -4.32 8.68 -5.88
C TRP A 73 -3.47 7.58 -6.53
N LEU A 74 -4.02 6.37 -6.71
CA LEU A 74 -3.31 5.24 -7.33
C LEU A 74 -2.93 5.54 -8.79
N CYS A 75 -3.76 6.28 -9.53
CA CYS A 75 -3.47 6.68 -10.90
C CYS A 75 -2.39 7.76 -11.02
N ASN A 76 -1.94 8.37 -9.91
CA ASN A 76 -0.99 9.50 -9.91
C ASN A 76 0.28 9.24 -9.08
N ILE A 77 0.46 8.05 -8.51
CA ILE A 77 1.62 7.74 -7.64
C ILE A 77 2.83 7.13 -8.40
N PHE A 78 2.71 6.89 -9.70
CA PHE A 78 3.80 6.44 -10.58
C PHE A 78 3.68 7.13 -11.93
#